data_AF-A0A4U9HKY0-F1
#
_entry.id   AF-A0A4U9HKY0-F1
#
_cell.length_a   1.000
_cell.length_b   1.000
_cell.length_c   1.000
_cell.angle_alpha   90.00
_cell.angle_beta   90.00
_cell.angle_gamma   90.00
#
_symmetry.space_group_name_H-M   'P 1'
#
loop_
_entity.id
_entity.type
_entity.pdbx_description
1 polymer ?
#
loop_
_entity_poly.entity_id
_entity_poly.type
_entity_poly.pdbx_seq_one_letter_code
_entity_poly.pdbx_strand_id
1 'polypeptide(L)'
;MGSQSDALTHTTNGQIIICARKEEKILPTPVVKQALEAKISKLEAEQGRKLKKTEKDSLKDEVLHSLLPRAFSRFSQTMMWIDTVNGLIMVDCASAKKAEDTLALLRKSLGSLPVVPLTMENPIELTLTEWVRANNVPQGFQLLDEAELKSDP
;
A
#
# COMPACT_ATOMS: atom_id res chain seq x y z
N MET A 1 -4.76 14.43 17.59
CA MET A 1 -4.68 13.05 17.05
C MET A 1 -5.35 12.08 18.00
N GLY A 2 -6.62 11.78 17.74
CA GLY A 2 -7.55 11.04 18.62
C GLY A 2 -8.98 11.35 18.15
N SER A 3 -10.00 10.60 18.57
CA SER A 3 -11.40 10.77 18.13
C SER A 3 -12.04 12.13 18.47
N GLN A 4 -11.29 13.05 19.09
CA GLN A 4 -11.75 14.34 19.60
C GLN A 4 -10.89 15.54 19.11
N SER A 5 -10.08 15.38 18.07
CA SER A 5 -9.19 16.43 17.58
C SER A 5 -9.34 16.61 16.08
N ASP A 6 -9.71 17.82 15.65
CA ASP A 6 -9.86 18.18 14.23
C ASP A 6 -8.52 18.47 13.53
N ALA A 7 -7.43 18.61 14.30
CA ALA A 7 -6.09 18.81 13.75
C ALA A 7 -5.62 17.57 12.96
N LEU A 8 -5.25 17.79 11.69
CA LEU A 8 -4.71 16.78 10.79
C LEU A 8 -3.23 16.45 11.04
N THR A 9 -2.55 17.30 11.81
CA THR A 9 -1.15 17.14 12.19
C THR A 9 -1.01 17.23 13.70
N HIS A 10 0.01 16.56 14.24
CA HIS A 10 0.50 16.80 15.58
C HIS A 10 1.98 17.15 15.50
N THR A 11 2.38 18.24 16.15
CA THR A 11 3.74 18.78 16.06
C THR A 11 4.34 18.97 17.45
N THR A 12 5.59 18.55 17.64
CA THR A 12 6.38 18.80 18.85
C THR A 12 7.86 18.75 18.49
N ASN A 13 8.65 19.76 18.88
CA ASN A 13 10.11 19.79 18.72
C ASN A 13 10.62 19.47 17.30
N GLY A 14 9.98 20.03 16.26
CA GLY A 14 10.34 19.76 14.86
C GLY A 14 9.91 18.36 14.36
N GLN A 15 9.17 17.61 15.17
CA GLN A 15 8.61 16.32 14.82
C GLN A 15 7.15 16.49 14.44
N ILE A 16 6.76 16.03 13.26
CA ILE A 16 5.39 16.13 12.76
C ILE A 16 4.85 14.73 12.53
N ILE A 17 3.70 14.42 13.12
CA ILE A 17 2.98 13.16 12.90
C ILE A 17 1.71 13.45 12.12
N ILE A 18 1.49 12.68 11.05
CA ILE A 18 0.28 12.71 10.23
C ILE A 18 -0.27 11.29 10.03
N CYS A 19 -1.54 11.19 9.66
CA CYS A 19 -2.20 9.91 9.40
C CYS A 19 -2.89 9.94 8.04
N ALA A 20 -2.54 9.00 7.16
CA ALA A 20 -3.27 8.75 5.93
C ALA A 20 -4.28 7.63 6.15
N ARG A 21 -5.57 7.89 5.89
CA ARG A 21 -6.62 6.87 5.90
C ARG A 21 -6.99 6.49 4.47
N LYS A 22 -6.98 5.19 4.18
CA LYS A 22 -7.44 4.62 2.91
C LYS A 22 -8.74 3.86 3.13
N GLU A 23 -9.76 4.18 2.35
CA GLU A 23 -10.97 3.39 2.20
C GLU A 23 -10.87 2.60 0.89
N GLU A 24 -11.12 1.29 0.97
CA GLU A 24 -11.13 0.40 -0.18
C GLU A 24 -12.43 -0.39 -0.23
N LYS A 25 -13.13 -0.36 -1.36
CA LYS A 25 -14.33 -1.15 -1.56
C LYS A 25 -13.95 -2.61 -1.75
N ILE A 26 -14.43 -3.47 -0.85
CA ILE A 26 -14.22 -4.92 -0.90
C ILE A 26 -15.15 -5.48 -1.97
N LEU A 27 -14.61 -5.67 -3.17
CA LEU A 27 -15.33 -6.29 -4.27
C LEU A 27 -14.52 -7.49 -4.80
N PRO A 28 -14.73 -8.69 -4.24
CA PRO A 28 -13.94 -9.86 -4.62
C PRO A 28 -14.10 -10.20 -6.10
N THR A 29 -12.98 -10.49 -6.77
CA THR A 29 -12.97 -10.89 -8.19
C THR A 29 -13.96 -12.01 -8.54
N PRO A 30 -14.15 -13.06 -7.71
CA PRO A 30 -15.12 -14.11 -8.01
C PRO A 30 -16.57 -13.59 -8.10
N VAL A 31 -16.94 -12.62 -7.28
CA VAL A 31 -18.29 -12.03 -7.26
C VAL A 31 -18.57 -11.27 -8.56
N VAL A 32 -17.60 -10.46 -9.00
CA VAL A 32 -17.69 -9.73 -10.28
C VAL A 32 -17.78 -10.69 -11.45
N LYS A 33 -16.96 -11.74 -11.45
CA LYS A 33 -16.93 -12.74 -12.52
C LYS A 33 -18.25 -13.50 -12.63
N GLN A 34 -18.80 -13.97 -11.51
CA GLN A 34 -20.08 -14.68 -11.49
C GLN A 34 -21.24 -13.80 -11.99
N ALA A 35 -21.30 -12.54 -11.53
CA ALA A 35 -22.33 -11.61 -11.96
C ALA A 35 -22.23 -11.27 -13.46
N LEU A 36 -21.00 -11.12 -13.98
CA LEU A 36 -20.74 -10.90 -15.40
C LEU A 36 -21.13 -12.11 -16.24
N GLU A 37 -20.75 -13.32 -15.84
CA GLU A 37 -21.11 -14.56 -16.53
C GLU A 37 -22.63 -14.76 -16.58
N ALA A 38 -23.34 -14.50 -15.48
CA ALA A 38 -24.79 -14.56 -15.45
C ALA A 38 -25.45 -13.60 -16.46
N LYS A 39 -24.96 -12.35 -16.56
CA LYS A 39 -25.43 -11.38 -17.55
C LYS A 39 -25.11 -11.81 -18.99
N ILE A 40 -23.90 -12.30 -19.24
CA ILE A 40 -23.48 -12.80 -20.55
C ILE A 40 -24.38 -13.97 -20.96
N SER A 41 -24.55 -14.98 -20.12
CA SER A 41 -25.38 -16.14 -20.42
C SER A 41 -26.83 -15.77 -20.71
N LYS A 42 -27.40 -14.81 -19.98
CA LYS A 42 -28.74 -14.30 -20.23
C LYS A 42 -28.86 -13.65 -21.63
N LEU A 43 -27.95 -12.73 -21.96
CA LEU A 43 -27.97 -12.03 -23.26
C LEU A 43 -27.66 -12.96 -24.43
N GLU A 44 -26.74 -13.91 -24.28
CA GLU A 44 -26.44 -14.90 -25.32
C GLU A 44 -27.64 -15.83 -25.58
N ALA A 45 -28.39 -16.20 -24.54
CA ALA A 45 -29.62 -16.98 -24.67
C ALA A 45 -30.74 -16.19 -25.37
N GLU A 46 -30.89 -14.89 -25.06
CA GLU A 46 -31.88 -14.01 -25.67
C GLU A 46 -31.58 -13.70 -27.15
N GLN A 47 -30.29 -13.55 -27.52
CA GLN A 47 -29.87 -13.18 -28.88
C GLN A 47 -29.51 -14.38 -29.76
N GLY A 48 -29.37 -15.58 -29.20
CA GLY A 48 -28.97 -16.79 -29.94
C GLY A 48 -27.55 -16.74 -30.51
N ARG A 49 -26.67 -15.89 -29.99
CA ARG A 49 -25.28 -15.75 -30.44
C ARG A 49 -24.32 -15.45 -29.29
N LYS A 50 -23.02 -15.64 -29.53
CA LYS A 50 -21.97 -15.20 -28.60
C LYS A 50 -21.77 -13.68 -28.63
N LEU A 51 -21.45 -13.12 -27.47
CA LEU A 51 -21.13 -11.70 -27.33
C LEU A 51 -19.68 -11.40 -27.75
N LYS A 52 -19.48 -10.27 -28.41
CA LYS A 52 -18.15 -9.74 -28.74
C LYS A 52 -17.46 -9.20 -27.49
N LYS A 53 -16.13 -9.01 -27.58
CA LYS A 53 -15.32 -8.50 -26.46
C LYS A 53 -15.82 -7.14 -25.94
N THR A 54 -16.12 -6.21 -26.84
CA THR A 54 -16.62 -4.87 -26.50
C THR A 54 -17.95 -4.90 -25.72
N GLU A 55 -18.84 -5.82 -26.07
CA GLU A 55 -20.11 -6.04 -25.36
C GLU A 55 -19.84 -6.57 -23.95
N LYS A 56 -18.93 -7.54 -23.80
CA LYS A 56 -18.54 -8.09 -22.50
C LYS A 56 -17.86 -7.06 -21.60
N ASP A 57 -17.02 -6.19 -22.17
CA ASP A 57 -16.37 -5.11 -21.43
C ASP A 57 -17.41 -4.10 -20.92
N SER A 58 -18.38 -3.74 -21.76
CA SER A 58 -19.51 -2.87 -21.35
C SER A 58 -20.33 -3.50 -20.22
N LEU A 59 -20.64 -4.80 -20.32
CA LEU A 59 -21.35 -5.53 -19.26
C LEU A 59 -20.56 -5.61 -17.96
N LYS A 60 -19.22 -5.68 -18.03
CA LYS A 60 -18.36 -5.67 -16.85
C LYS A 60 -18.45 -4.33 -16.14
N ASP A 61 -18.43 -3.21 -16.86
CA ASP A 61 -18.59 -1.88 -16.27
C ASP A 61 -19.96 -1.71 -15.63
N GLU A 62 -21.03 -2.20 -16.26
CA GLU A 62 -22.37 -2.23 -15.64
C GLU A 62 -22.40 -3.06 -14.36
N VAL A 63 -21.77 -4.24 -14.36
CA VAL A 63 -21.68 -5.10 -13.18
C VAL A 63 -20.95 -4.35 -12.07
N LEU A 64 -19.81 -3.72 -12.37
CA LEU A 64 -19.08 -2.91 -11.40
C LEU A 64 -19.93 -1.76 -10.86
N HIS A 65 -20.61 -1.01 -11.72
CA HIS A 65 -21.49 0.08 -11.32
C HIS A 65 -22.64 -0.39 -10.41
N SER A 66 -23.18 -1.59 -10.65
CA SER A 66 -24.25 -2.17 -9.83
C SER A 66 -23.77 -2.72 -8.49
N LEU A 67 -22.55 -3.26 -8.43
CA LEU A 67 -22.01 -3.92 -7.24
C LEU A 67 -21.26 -2.95 -6.32
N LEU A 68 -20.60 -1.93 -6.87
CA LEU A 68 -19.76 -0.99 -6.11
C LEU A 68 -20.53 -0.26 -4.99
N PRO A 69 -21.78 0.21 -5.18
CA PRO A 69 -22.56 0.84 -4.10
C PRO A 69 -22.88 -0.11 -2.94
N ARG A 70 -22.90 -1.42 -3.20
CA ARG A 70 -23.21 -2.47 -2.23
C ARG A 70 -21.97 -3.05 -1.56
N ALA A 71 -20.78 -2.74 -2.07
CA ALA A 71 -19.52 -3.25 -1.56
C ALA A 71 -19.22 -2.64 -0.18
N PHE A 72 -18.87 -3.52 0.77
CA PHE A 72 -18.39 -3.10 2.07
C PHE A 72 -17.06 -2.35 1.96
N SER A 73 -16.82 -1.44 2.88
CA SER A 73 -15.57 -0.69 2.94
C SER A 73 -14.58 -1.36 3.89
N ARG A 74 -13.34 -1.52 3.46
CA ARG A 74 -12.20 -1.78 4.32
C ARG A 74 -11.48 -0.47 4.58
N PHE A 75 -11.23 -0.16 5.84
CA PHE A 75 -10.42 1.00 6.21
C PHE A 75 -9.04 0.53 6.65
N SER A 76 -8.03 1.29 6.25
CA SER A 76 -6.67 1.14 6.76
C SER A 76 -6.11 2.53 7.05
N GLN A 77 -5.17 2.57 8.00
CA GLN A 77 -4.44 3.78 8.34
C GLN A 77 -2.94 3.52 8.17
N THR A 78 -2.21 4.58 7.83
CA THR A 78 -0.76 4.60 7.76
C THR A 78 -0.30 5.85 8.47
N MET A 79 0.46 5.68 9.53
CA MET A 79 1.08 6.79 10.23
C MET A 79 2.35 7.20 9.48
N MET A 80 2.62 8.49 9.45
CA MET A 80 3.86 9.04 8.92
C MET A 80 4.42 10.03 9.93
N TRP A 81 5.69 9.89 10.21
CA TRP A 81 6.47 10.78 11.04
C TRP A 81 7.47 11.53 10.15
N ILE A 82 7.45 12.85 10.23
CA ILE A 82 8.35 13.75 9.51
C ILE A 82 9.26 14.37 10.57
N ASP A 83 10.54 14.07 10.46
CA ASP A 83 11.59 14.63 11.28
C ASP A 83 12.25 15.78 10.53
N THR A 84 11.85 17.00 10.87
CA THR A 84 12.39 18.21 10.23
C THR A 84 13.80 18.56 10.70
N VAL A 85 14.28 17.96 11.79
CA VAL A 85 15.63 18.19 12.32
C VAL A 85 16.65 17.40 11.52
N ASN A 86 16.35 16.12 11.24
CA ASN A 86 17.24 15.23 10.48
C ASN A 86 16.90 15.15 8.98
N GLY A 87 15.80 15.75 8.54
CA GLY A 87 15.38 15.72 7.13
C GLY A 87 14.88 14.35 6.67
N LEU A 88 14.27 13.59 7.58
CA LEU A 88 13.82 12.22 7.33
C LEU A 88 12.30 12.10 7.40
N ILE A 89 11.75 11.14 6.65
CA ILE A 89 10.34 10.76 6.71
C ILE A 89 10.25 9.26 6.95
N MET A 90 9.57 8.89 8.02
CA MET A 90 9.36 7.51 8.46
C MET A 90 7.90 7.17 8.19
N VAL A 91 7.66 6.06 7.50
CA VAL A 91 6.31 5.60 7.19
C VAL A 91 6.05 4.27 7.88
N ASP A 92 5.02 4.22 8.71
CA ASP A 92 4.63 3.04 9.48
C ASP A 92 3.91 2.01 8.58
N CYS A 93 4.70 1.29 7.79
CA CYS A 93 4.22 0.22 6.93
C CYS A 93 5.31 -0.79 6.56
N ALA A 94 4.89 -2.02 6.28
CA ALA A 94 5.79 -3.11 5.89
C ALA A 94 6.09 -3.17 4.38
N SER A 95 5.35 -2.47 3.53
CA SER A 95 5.51 -2.56 2.07
C SER A 95 5.90 -1.23 1.43
N ALA A 96 6.91 -1.27 0.56
CA ALA A 96 7.37 -0.11 -0.19
C ALA A 96 6.23 0.56 -0.98
N LYS A 97 5.33 -0.23 -1.58
CA LYS A 97 4.15 0.28 -2.29
C LYS A 97 3.25 1.12 -1.37
N LYS A 98 2.99 0.69 -0.13
CA LYS A 98 2.17 1.45 0.82
C LYS A 98 2.86 2.73 1.25
N ALA A 99 4.19 2.70 1.41
CA ALA A 99 4.99 3.90 1.66
C ALA A 99 4.87 4.91 0.51
N GLU A 100 5.08 4.46 -0.72
CA GLU A 100 4.98 5.28 -1.94
C GLU A 100 3.58 5.86 -2.15
N ASP A 101 2.51 5.07 -1.97
CA ASP A 101 1.13 5.56 -2.05
C ASP A 101 0.89 6.70 -1.05
N THR A 102 1.45 6.58 0.17
CA THR A 102 1.30 7.58 1.23
C THR A 102 2.13 8.83 0.95
N LEU A 103 3.38 8.67 0.48
CA LEU A 103 4.25 9.77 0.06
C LEU A 103 3.69 10.50 -1.17
N ALA A 104 3.07 9.79 -2.11
CA ALA A 104 2.40 10.37 -3.26
C ALA A 104 1.19 11.22 -2.84
N LEU A 105 0.40 10.76 -1.86
CA LEU A 105 -0.69 11.55 -1.29
C LEU A 105 -0.17 12.83 -0.61
N LEU A 106 0.92 12.73 0.15
CA LEU A 106 1.55 13.89 0.77
C LEU A 106 2.09 14.86 -0.29
N ARG A 107 2.81 14.35 -1.30
CA ARG A 107 3.33 15.13 -2.43
C ARG A 107 2.22 15.88 -3.16
N LYS A 108 1.09 15.22 -3.44
CA LYS A 108 -0.08 15.85 -4.06
C LYS A 108 -0.65 16.98 -3.20
N SER A 109 -0.61 16.82 -1.88
CA SER A 109 -1.12 17.81 -0.93
C SER A 109 -0.20 19.04 -0.79
N LEU A 110 1.12 18.84 -0.92
CA LEU A 110 2.14 19.89 -0.79
C LEU A 110 2.56 20.51 -2.14
N GLY A 111 2.23 19.89 -3.27
CA GLY A 111 2.70 20.24 -4.60
C GLY A 111 4.03 19.58 -4.98
N SER A 112 5.05 19.69 -4.11
CA SER A 112 6.35 19.05 -4.30
C SER A 112 6.83 18.37 -3.02
N LEU A 113 7.48 17.21 -3.17
CA LEU A 113 8.11 16.48 -2.07
C LEU A 113 9.27 15.64 -2.64
N PRO A 114 10.49 16.21 -2.70
CA PRO A 114 11.68 15.51 -3.16
C PRO A 114 12.16 14.57 -2.05
N VAL A 115 11.89 13.28 -2.20
CA VAL A 115 12.29 12.24 -1.25
C VAL A 115 12.85 11.07 -2.02
N VAL A 116 13.86 10.42 -1.45
CA VAL A 116 14.46 9.19 -1.96
C VAL A 116 14.52 8.18 -0.80
N PRO A 117 14.40 6.87 -1.08
CA PRO A 117 14.64 5.84 -0.08
C PRO A 117 16.05 5.96 0.50
N LEU A 118 16.22 5.51 1.74
CA LEU A 118 17.53 5.46 2.37
C LEU A 118 18.41 4.44 1.66
N THR A 119 19.56 4.88 1.15
CA THR A 119 20.56 4.03 0.51
C THR A 119 21.81 3.99 1.36
N MET A 120 22.34 2.79 1.61
CA MET A 120 23.60 2.60 2.33
C MET A 120 24.76 2.50 1.34
N GLU A 121 25.96 2.90 1.77
CA GLU A 121 27.19 2.78 0.97
C GLU A 121 27.55 1.32 0.71
N ASN A 122 27.48 0.49 1.77
CA ASN A 122 27.68 -0.94 1.67
C ASN A 122 26.33 -1.66 1.52
N PRO A 123 26.24 -2.70 0.68
CA PRO A 123 25.06 -3.55 0.63
C PRO A 123 24.71 -4.10 2.01
N ILE A 124 23.44 -3.97 2.39
CA ILE A 124 22.98 -4.32 3.73
C ILE A 124 23.14 -5.83 3.95
N GLU A 125 22.88 -6.65 2.92
CA GLU A 125 23.03 -8.09 2.94
C GLU A 125 24.46 -8.55 3.26
N LEU A 126 25.49 -7.87 2.72
CA LEU A 126 26.89 -8.19 3.01
C LEU A 126 27.25 -7.80 4.45
N THR A 127 26.75 -6.64 4.89
CA THR A 127 26.95 -6.13 6.25
C THR A 127 26.34 -7.08 7.29
N LEU A 128 25.09 -7.51 7.09
CA LEU A 128 24.40 -8.45 7.96
C LEU A 128 25.06 -9.85 7.93
N THR A 129 25.55 -10.30 6.78
CA THR A 129 26.32 -11.55 6.66
C THR A 129 27.59 -11.49 7.52
N GLU A 130 28.30 -10.37 7.51
CA GLU A 130 29.49 -10.20 8.36
C GLU A 130 29.14 -10.27 9.84
N TRP A 131 28.04 -9.61 10.25
CA TRP A 131 27.64 -9.59 11.66
C TRP A 131 27.40 -10.99 12.21
N VAL A 132 26.70 -11.82 11.43
CA VAL A 132 26.45 -13.23 11.78
C VAL A 132 27.73 -14.05 11.72
N ARG A 133 28.56 -13.88 10.68
CA ARG A 133 29.80 -14.66 10.49
C ARG A 133 30.85 -14.39 11.56
N ALA A 134 31.07 -13.12 11.89
CA ALA A 134 32.07 -12.69 12.86
C ALA A 134 31.55 -12.74 14.32
N ASN A 135 30.25 -13.00 14.50
CA ASN A 135 29.54 -12.85 15.77
C ASN A 135 29.86 -11.49 16.44
N ASN A 136 29.93 -10.44 15.62
CA ASN A 136 30.33 -9.10 16.02
C ASN A 136 29.39 -8.08 15.37
N VAL A 137 28.63 -7.39 16.20
CA VAL A 137 27.66 -6.37 15.79
C VAL A 137 28.12 -4.98 16.22
N PRO A 138 27.80 -3.92 15.47
CA PRO A 138 28.07 -2.56 15.89
C PRO A 138 27.43 -2.23 17.23
N GLN A 139 28.02 -1.27 17.93
CA GLN A 139 27.48 -0.78 19.19
C GLN A 139 26.02 -0.33 19.03
N GLY A 140 25.17 -0.76 19.96
CA GLY A 140 23.73 -0.46 19.95
C GLY A 140 22.86 -1.53 19.30
N PHE A 141 23.45 -2.56 18.69
CA PHE A 141 22.73 -3.71 18.13
C PHE A 141 23.06 -5.01 18.87
N GLN A 142 22.15 -5.98 18.76
CA GLN A 142 22.30 -7.34 19.28
C GLN A 142 21.69 -8.33 18.28
N LEU A 143 22.37 -9.46 18.03
CA LEU A 143 21.79 -10.56 17.24
C LEU A 143 20.68 -11.26 18.04
N LEU A 144 19.58 -11.52 17.37
CA LEU A 144 18.47 -12.33 17.88
C LEU A 144 18.45 -13.69 17.16
N ASP A 145 17.35 -14.43 17.27
CA ASP A 145 17.26 -15.84 16.91
C ASP A 145 16.66 -16.10 15.50
N GLU A 146 16.44 -15.07 14.68
CA GLU A 146 15.81 -15.20 13.35
C GLU A 146 16.66 -14.53 12.24
N ALA A 147 16.84 -15.25 11.12
CA ALA A 147 17.48 -14.75 9.91
C ALA A 147 16.95 -15.46 8.65
N GLU A 148 16.92 -14.74 7.51
CA GLU A 148 16.64 -15.31 6.19
C GLU A 148 17.92 -15.32 5.35
N LEU A 149 18.36 -16.50 4.91
CA LEU A 149 19.53 -16.67 4.05
C LEU A 149 19.09 -17.06 2.63
N LYS A 150 19.67 -16.41 1.63
CA LYS A 150 19.39 -16.68 0.21
C LYS A 150 20.70 -16.97 -0.51
N SER A 151 20.70 -17.93 -1.44
CA SER A 151 21.79 -18.08 -2.39
C SER A 151 21.73 -16.95 -3.41
N ASP A 152 22.88 -16.59 -3.99
CA ASP A 152 22.87 -15.69 -5.15
C ASP A 152 22.00 -16.29 -6.28
N PRO A 153 21.23 -15.45 -7.00
CA PRO A 153 20.42 -15.87 -8.14
C PRO A 153 21.25 -16.30 -9.35
#